data_AF-A0A8J6Z9K6-F1
#
_entry.id   AF-A0A8J6Z9K6-F1
#
_cell.length_a   1.000
_cell.length_b   1.000
_cell.length_c   1.000
_cell.angle_alpha   90.00
_cell.angle_beta   90.00
_cell.angle_gamma   90.00
#
_symmetry.space_group_name_H-M   'P 1'
#
loop_
_entity.id
_entity.type
_entity.pdbx_description
1 polymer ?
#
loop_
_entity_poly.entity_id
_entity_poly.type
_entity_poly.pdbx_seq_one_letter_code
_entity_poly.pdbx_strand_id
1 'polypeptide(L)'
;MTFRIHALPAQYFSPLCALSDAELARRNARRVRVATCPGTPCRVGLADIPAGATALLVNYRHHRAAGPYRAAHAIFVQEGAIRARPAPGTVPQMLRTRLISLRGFDRDGMMTEAAIAPGTGLEAAILDAFGDPRTTELHLHFAAPGCYAARVTRD
;
A
#
# COMPACT_ATOMS: atom_id res chain seq x y z
N MET A 1 -17.11 8.74 13.37
CA MET A 1 -16.69 8.21 12.05
C MET A 1 -15.41 7.44 12.26
N THR A 2 -15.29 6.23 11.71
CA THR A 2 -14.02 5.47 11.75
C THR A 2 -13.49 5.27 10.34
N PHE A 3 -12.39 4.55 10.21
CA PHE A 3 -11.76 4.27 8.93
C PHE A 3 -11.42 2.78 8.81
N ARG A 4 -11.21 2.34 7.57
CA ARG A 4 -10.73 0.99 7.27
C ARG A 4 -9.52 1.04 6.36
N ILE A 5 -8.43 0.39 6.76
CA ILE A 5 -7.23 0.19 5.95
C ILE A 5 -7.37 -1.10 5.15
N HIS A 6 -7.18 -1.01 3.84
CA HIS A 6 -7.39 -2.09 2.90
C HIS A 6 -6.06 -2.62 2.39
N ALA A 7 -5.79 -3.90 2.66
CA ALA A 7 -4.74 -4.64 1.99
C ALA A 7 -5.11 -4.94 0.53
N LEU A 8 -4.11 -5.06 -0.33
CA LEU A 8 -4.32 -5.48 -1.71
C LEU A 8 -4.80 -6.94 -1.78
N PRO A 9 -5.71 -7.28 -2.71
CA PRO A 9 -6.15 -8.66 -2.92
C PRO A 9 -4.99 -9.57 -3.36
N ALA A 10 -4.83 -10.71 -2.69
CA ALA A 10 -3.80 -11.70 -3.03
C ALA A 10 -3.91 -12.19 -4.48
N GLN A 11 -5.15 -12.35 -4.98
CA GLN A 11 -5.45 -12.82 -6.33
C GLN A 11 -4.87 -11.96 -7.46
N TYR A 12 -4.52 -10.69 -7.19
CA TYR A 12 -3.85 -9.84 -8.18
C TYR A 12 -2.41 -10.26 -8.44
N PHE A 13 -1.80 -11.00 -7.50
CA PHE A 13 -0.39 -11.35 -7.51
C PHE A 13 -0.17 -12.87 -7.53
N SER A 14 -1.12 -13.68 -7.07
CA SER A 14 -1.02 -15.15 -7.10
C SER A 14 -0.61 -15.71 -8.47
N PRO A 15 -1.12 -15.23 -9.62
CA PRO A 15 -0.69 -15.72 -10.92
C PRO A 15 0.79 -15.42 -11.25
N LEU A 16 1.36 -14.37 -10.65
CA LEU A 16 2.77 -14.01 -10.88
C LEU A 16 3.72 -14.97 -10.16
N CYS A 17 3.30 -15.58 -9.06
CA CYS A 17 4.12 -16.55 -8.33
C CYS A 17 4.46 -17.80 -9.14
N ALA A 18 3.65 -18.15 -10.14
CA ALA A 18 3.89 -19.31 -11.00
C ALA A 18 4.80 -19.01 -12.21
N LEU A 19 5.12 -17.74 -12.47
CA LEU A 19 5.88 -17.32 -13.63
C LEU A 19 7.39 -17.50 -13.42
N SER A 20 8.09 -17.82 -14.51
CA SER A 20 9.55 -17.75 -14.58
C SER A 20 10.03 -16.29 -14.46
N ASP A 21 11.31 -16.11 -14.13
CA ASP A 21 11.88 -14.77 -14.00
C ASP A 21 11.85 -13.96 -15.31
N ALA A 22 11.98 -14.63 -16.46
CA ALA A 22 11.84 -13.99 -17.77
C ALA A 22 10.40 -13.49 -18.01
N GLU A 23 9.39 -14.27 -17.63
CA GLU A 23 7.98 -13.87 -17.74
C GLU A 23 7.62 -12.76 -16.76
N LEU A 24 8.17 -12.78 -15.54
CA LEU A 24 8.06 -11.68 -14.58
C LEU A 24 8.64 -10.39 -15.15
N ALA A 25 9.84 -10.45 -15.73
CA ALA A 25 10.50 -9.28 -16.30
C ALA A 25 9.65 -8.63 -17.42
N ARG A 26 9.02 -9.43 -18.28
CA ARG A 26 8.08 -8.95 -19.32
C ARG A 26 6.85 -8.23 -18.73
N ARG A 27 6.57 -8.41 -17.44
CA ARG A 27 5.48 -7.78 -16.69
C ARG A 27 5.96 -6.69 -15.72
N ASN A 28 7.19 -6.19 -15.87
CA ASN A 28 7.80 -5.22 -14.95
C ASN A 28 7.82 -5.72 -13.49
N ALA A 29 8.08 -7.01 -13.33
CA ALA A 29 8.19 -7.68 -12.05
C ALA A 29 9.52 -8.43 -11.94
N ARG A 30 9.99 -8.65 -10.71
CA ARG A 30 11.10 -9.55 -10.43
C ARG A 30 10.95 -10.22 -9.09
N ARG A 31 11.51 -11.41 -8.98
CA ARG A 31 11.58 -12.16 -7.73
C ARG A 31 12.79 -11.69 -6.91
N VAL A 32 12.62 -11.54 -5.61
CA VAL A 32 13.62 -11.02 -4.67
C VAL A 32 13.63 -11.86 -3.42
N ARG A 33 14.81 -12.30 -2.99
CA ARG A 33 14.97 -12.92 -1.67
C ARG A 33 15.17 -11.86 -0.61
N VAL A 34 14.36 -11.90 0.45
CA VAL A 34 14.41 -10.91 1.52
C VAL A 34 15.61 -11.15 2.41
N ALA A 35 16.47 -10.15 2.56
CA ALA A 35 17.69 -10.25 3.35
C ALA A 35 17.45 -9.97 4.84
N THR A 36 16.59 -9.01 5.17
CA THR A 36 16.35 -8.53 6.55
C THR A 36 14.88 -8.28 6.81
N CYS A 37 14.48 -8.37 8.09
CA CYS A 37 13.15 -8.01 8.58
C CYS A 37 13.30 -7.24 9.90
N PRO A 38 12.73 -6.03 10.05
CA PRO A 38 11.90 -5.32 9.08
C PRO A 38 12.71 -4.74 7.90
N GLY A 39 12.04 -4.38 6.81
CA GLY A 39 12.67 -3.72 5.67
C GLY A 39 11.91 -3.87 4.35
N THR A 40 11.25 -5.02 4.17
CA THR A 40 10.51 -5.33 2.93
C THR A 40 9.00 -5.42 3.22
N PRO A 41 8.25 -4.32 3.09
CA PRO A 41 6.82 -4.28 3.44
C PRO A 41 5.91 -4.95 2.39
N CYS A 42 5.11 -5.95 2.80
CA CYS A 42 4.14 -6.64 1.93
C CYS A 42 2.79 -5.90 1.87
N ARG A 43 2.29 -5.61 0.66
CA ARG A 43 1.02 -4.88 0.46
C ARG A 43 -0.24 -5.76 0.58
N VAL A 44 -0.07 -7.07 0.55
CA VAL A 44 -1.14 -8.06 0.76
C VAL A 44 -1.27 -8.42 2.25
N GLY A 45 -0.15 -8.65 2.93
CA GLY A 45 -0.13 -9.00 4.36
C GLY A 45 -0.11 -7.81 5.31
N LEU A 46 0.14 -6.59 4.81
CA LEU A 46 0.35 -5.37 5.62
C LEU A 46 1.35 -5.56 6.77
N ALA A 47 2.38 -6.37 6.51
CA ALA A 47 3.45 -6.72 7.42
C ALA A 47 4.79 -6.74 6.66
N ASP A 48 5.90 -6.58 7.38
CA ASP A 48 7.22 -6.81 6.82
C ASP A 48 7.43 -8.31 6.52
N ILE A 49 8.00 -8.60 5.35
CA ILE A 49 8.28 -9.95 4.89
C ILE A 49 9.45 -10.53 5.70
N PRO A 50 9.35 -11.77 6.22
CA PRO A 50 10.45 -12.40 6.96
C PRO A 50 11.74 -12.54 6.13
N ALA A 51 12.89 -12.45 6.80
CA ALA A 51 14.18 -12.74 6.17
C ALA A 51 14.21 -14.19 5.66
N GLY A 52 14.83 -14.39 4.50
CA GLY A 52 14.90 -15.69 3.81
C GLY A 52 13.68 -16.05 2.96
N ALA A 53 12.54 -15.37 3.15
CA ALA A 53 11.34 -15.56 2.34
C ALA A 53 11.47 -14.91 0.94
N THR A 54 10.60 -15.30 0.03
CA THR A 54 10.54 -14.79 -1.34
C THR A 54 9.48 -13.71 -1.48
N ALA A 55 9.88 -12.59 -2.08
CA ALA A 55 9.00 -11.49 -2.44
C ALA A 55 9.00 -11.29 -3.96
N LEU A 56 7.87 -10.83 -4.49
CA LEU A 56 7.75 -10.25 -5.81
C LEU A 56 7.83 -8.73 -5.67
N LEU A 57 8.78 -8.11 -6.36
CA LEU A 57 8.80 -6.67 -6.59
C LEU A 57 8.09 -6.40 -7.91
N VAL A 58 6.97 -5.68 -7.87
CA VAL A 58 6.09 -5.47 -9.02
C VAL A 58 5.79 -3.99 -9.22
N ASN A 59 5.64 -3.55 -10.47
CA ASN A 59 5.07 -2.23 -10.76
C ASN A 59 3.54 -2.27 -10.61
N TYR A 60 2.99 -1.61 -9.58
CA TYR A 60 1.57 -1.61 -9.28
C TYR A 60 0.95 -0.21 -9.48
N ARG A 61 -0.11 -0.16 -10.28
CA ARG A 61 -0.94 1.02 -10.49
C ARG A 61 -1.98 1.13 -9.38
N HIS A 62 -1.64 1.89 -8.36
CA HIS A 62 -2.49 2.11 -7.18
C HIS A 62 -3.59 3.14 -7.44
N HIS A 63 -3.30 4.20 -8.19
CA HIS A 63 -4.31 5.17 -8.62
C HIS A 63 -4.63 5.00 -10.09
N ARG A 64 -5.88 4.60 -10.37
CA ARG A 64 -6.32 4.17 -11.71
C ARG A 64 -7.17 5.20 -12.44
N ALA A 65 -7.53 6.30 -11.79
CA ALA A 65 -8.32 7.37 -12.40
C ALA A 65 -7.69 7.83 -13.73
N ALA A 66 -8.54 8.15 -14.70
CA ALA A 66 -8.12 8.74 -15.96
C ALA A 66 -7.90 10.25 -15.73
N GLY A 67 -6.72 10.62 -15.25
CA GLY A 67 -6.41 12.00 -14.89
C GLY A 67 -4.95 12.23 -14.52
N PRO A 68 -4.58 13.47 -14.17
CA PRO A 68 -3.19 13.86 -13.92
C PRO A 68 -2.56 13.15 -12.72
N TYR A 69 -3.38 12.65 -11.79
CA TYR A 69 -2.91 11.91 -10.60
C TYR A 69 -2.75 10.40 -10.82
N ARG A 70 -3.03 9.88 -12.03
CA ARG A 70 -2.81 8.47 -12.36
C ARG A 70 -1.38 8.06 -12.03
N ALA A 71 -1.21 7.03 -11.20
CA ALA A 71 0.12 6.71 -10.66
C ALA A 71 0.34 5.21 -10.49
N ALA A 72 1.59 4.80 -10.77
CA ALA A 72 2.09 3.46 -10.54
C ALA A 72 3.51 3.52 -9.97
N HIS A 73 3.85 2.59 -9.10
CA HIS A 73 5.19 2.49 -8.53
C HIS A 73 5.51 1.05 -8.15
N ALA A 74 6.79 0.77 -7.93
CA ALA A 74 7.28 -0.48 -7.38
C ALA A 74 6.72 -0.74 -5.96
N ILE A 75 6.17 -1.94 -5.73
CA ILE A 75 5.73 -2.44 -4.41
C ILE A 75 6.22 -3.87 -4.20
N PHE A 76 6.33 -4.29 -2.95
CA PHE A 76 6.61 -5.68 -2.59
C PHE A 76 5.34 -6.45 -2.20
N VAL A 77 5.28 -7.71 -2.63
CA VAL A 77 4.27 -8.69 -2.23
C VAL A 77 4.99 -10.00 -1.92
N GLN A 78 4.73 -10.59 -0.75
CA GLN A 78 5.27 -11.91 -0.41
C GLN A 78 4.59 -13.00 -1.24
N GLU A 79 5.36 -13.98 -1.70
CA GLU A 79 4.77 -15.17 -2.31
C GLU A 79 3.91 -15.93 -1.30
N GLY A 80 2.70 -16.31 -1.69
CA GLY A 80 1.75 -16.98 -0.80
C GLY A 80 1.18 -16.06 0.31
N ALA A 81 1.31 -14.74 0.19
CA ALA A 81 0.76 -13.82 1.17
C ALA A 81 -0.76 -14.00 1.35
N ILE A 82 -1.18 -14.13 2.61
CA ILE A 82 -2.59 -14.10 2.98
C ILE A 82 -3.01 -12.63 3.12
N ARG A 83 -4.17 -12.28 2.54
CA ARG A 83 -4.70 -10.91 2.60
C ARG A 83 -5.03 -10.53 4.05
N ALA A 84 -4.36 -9.51 4.57
CA ALA A 84 -4.69 -8.93 5.86
C ALA A 84 -6.06 -8.25 5.86
N ARG A 85 -6.73 -8.32 7.01
CA ARG A 85 -8.03 -7.68 7.25
C ARG A 85 -7.98 -6.92 8.58
N PRO A 86 -7.34 -5.74 8.62
CA PRO A 86 -7.34 -4.92 9.83
C PRO A 86 -8.77 -4.61 10.28
N ALA A 87 -9.00 -4.59 11.59
CA ALA A 87 -10.25 -4.11 12.15
C ALA A 87 -10.44 -2.61 11.88
N PRO A 88 -11.68 -2.09 11.92
CA PRO A 88 -11.94 -0.66 11.84
C PRO A 88 -11.08 0.13 12.84
N GLY A 89 -10.56 1.28 12.42
CA GLY A 89 -9.71 2.15 13.23
C GLY A 89 -8.33 1.58 13.59
N THR A 90 -7.97 0.40 13.09
CA THR A 90 -6.69 -0.25 13.45
C THR A 90 -5.61 0.03 12.41
N VAL A 91 -4.47 0.56 12.86
CA VAL A 91 -3.26 0.76 12.05
C VAL A 91 -2.30 -0.44 12.18
N PRO A 92 -2.00 -1.18 11.10
CA PRO A 92 -1.02 -2.26 11.11
C PRO A 92 0.39 -1.82 11.55
N GLN A 93 1.11 -2.70 12.24
CA GLN A 93 2.46 -2.42 12.77
C GLN A 93 3.45 -1.95 11.70
N MET A 94 3.36 -2.49 10.48
CA MET A 94 4.18 -2.07 9.33
C MET A 94 4.05 -0.57 9.03
N LEU A 95 2.86 0.02 9.21
CA LEU A 95 2.65 1.45 9.01
C LEU A 95 3.08 2.25 10.25
N ARG A 96 2.89 1.71 11.46
CA ARG A 96 3.25 2.39 12.72
C ARG A 96 4.72 2.76 12.83
N THR A 97 5.61 1.93 12.28
CA THR A 97 7.06 2.11 12.39
C THR A 97 7.65 3.05 11.33
N ARG A 98 6.83 3.71 10.51
CA ARG A 98 7.28 4.46 9.33
C ARG A 98 6.65 5.85 9.26
N LEU A 99 7.34 6.77 8.60
CA LEU A 99 6.77 8.05 8.20
C LEU A 99 5.87 7.84 6.98
N ILE A 100 4.63 8.30 7.05
CA ILE A 100 3.59 8.05 6.04
C ILE A 100 3.20 9.36 5.37
N SER A 101 3.21 9.37 4.04
CA SER A 101 2.56 10.42 3.24
C SER A 101 1.14 9.96 2.92
N LEU A 102 0.16 10.75 3.34
CA LEU A 102 -1.26 10.58 3.05
C LEU A 102 -1.62 11.44 1.85
N ARG A 103 -2.42 10.89 0.94
CA ARG A 103 -2.96 11.59 -0.22
C ARG A 103 -4.44 11.27 -0.34
N GLY A 104 -5.30 12.27 -0.19
CA GLY A 104 -6.74 12.12 -0.36
C GLY A 104 -7.17 12.37 -1.78
N PHE A 105 -8.13 11.59 -2.26
CA PHE A 105 -8.68 11.69 -3.61
C PHE A 105 -10.20 11.76 -3.58
N ASP A 106 -10.77 12.62 -4.42
CA ASP A 106 -12.20 12.64 -4.69
C ASP A 106 -12.63 11.53 -5.67
N ARG A 107 -13.92 11.54 -6.04
CA ARG A 107 -14.53 10.55 -6.95
C ARG A 107 -13.97 10.59 -8.37
N ASP A 108 -13.44 11.73 -8.79
CA ASP A 108 -12.84 11.92 -10.12
C ASP A 108 -11.33 11.60 -10.08
N GLY A 109 -10.81 11.23 -8.90
CA GLY A 109 -9.42 10.91 -8.67
C GLY A 109 -8.52 12.13 -8.57
N MET A 110 -9.08 13.30 -8.31
CA MET A 110 -8.32 14.52 -8.07
C MET A 110 -7.91 14.60 -6.61
N MET A 111 -6.68 15.09 -6.37
CA MET A 111 -6.16 15.21 -5.01
C MET A 111 -6.90 16.31 -4.26
N THR A 112 -7.46 15.97 -3.11
CA THR A 112 -8.15 16.90 -2.21
C THR A 112 -7.33 17.23 -0.98
N GLU A 113 -6.51 16.26 -0.54
CA GLU A 113 -5.76 16.34 0.71
C GLU A 113 -4.34 15.79 0.54
N ALA A 114 -3.40 16.37 1.29
CA ALA A 114 -2.02 15.91 1.35
C ALA A 114 -1.42 16.20 2.72
N ALA A 115 -0.93 15.16 3.38
CA ALA A 115 -0.31 15.28 4.69
C ALA A 115 0.85 14.30 4.87
N ILE A 116 1.68 14.55 5.86
CA ILE A 116 2.71 13.61 6.31
C ILE A 116 2.53 13.43 7.82
N ALA A 117 2.52 12.18 8.27
CA ALA A 117 2.41 11.85 9.67
C ALA A 117 3.34 10.67 10.04
N PRO A 118 3.90 10.65 11.26
CA PRO A 118 4.50 9.44 11.78
C PRO A 118 3.42 8.36 11.94
N GLY A 119 3.79 7.10 11.77
CA GLY A 119 2.86 5.98 11.89
C GLY A 119 2.18 5.87 13.26
N THR A 120 2.77 6.46 14.31
CA THR A 120 2.17 6.58 15.65
C THR A 120 1.04 7.61 15.76
N GLY A 121 0.96 8.55 14.83
CA GLY A 121 -0.11 9.57 14.74
C GLY A 121 -1.02 9.37 13.52
N LEU A 122 -0.98 8.19 12.90
CA LEU A 122 -1.65 7.97 11.61
C LEU A 122 -3.17 7.96 11.74
N GLU A 123 -3.72 7.49 12.86
CA GLU A 123 -5.15 7.52 13.14
C GLU A 123 -5.71 8.94 13.06
N ALA A 124 -5.09 9.89 13.76
CA ALA A 124 -5.51 11.29 13.77
C ALA A 124 -5.40 11.90 12.37
N ALA A 125 -4.26 11.71 11.69
CA ALA A 125 -4.05 12.23 10.34
C ALA A 125 -5.07 11.69 9.31
N ILE A 126 -5.49 10.42 9.44
CA ILE A 126 -6.55 9.85 8.60
C ILE A 126 -7.89 10.53 8.85
N LEU A 127 -8.26 10.72 10.12
CA LEU A 127 -9.53 11.35 10.49
C LEU A 127 -9.57 12.81 10.04
N ASP A 128 -8.49 13.55 10.23
CA ASP A 128 -8.35 14.95 9.80
C ASP A 128 -8.48 15.07 8.27
N ALA A 129 -7.79 14.22 7.50
CA ALA A 129 -7.88 14.22 6.04
C ALA A 129 -9.28 13.86 5.52
N PHE A 130 -10.04 13.04 6.25
CA PHE A 130 -11.44 12.80 5.93
C PHE A 130 -12.41 13.89 6.43
N GLY A 131 -11.90 14.92 7.10
CA GLY A 131 -12.65 16.15 7.43
C GLY A 131 -13.11 16.90 6.18
N ASP A 132 -12.37 16.84 5.07
CA ASP A 132 -12.87 17.29 3.77
C ASP A 132 -13.89 16.26 3.21
N PRO A 133 -15.18 16.64 3.05
CA PRO A 133 -16.21 15.74 2.55
C PRO A 133 -15.98 15.30 1.09
N ARG A 134 -15.16 16.04 0.31
CA ARG A 134 -14.82 15.68 -1.07
C ARG A 134 -13.86 14.49 -1.14
N THR A 135 -13.01 14.32 -0.11
CA THR A 135 -12.06 13.20 -0.02
C THR A 135 -12.83 11.90 0.11
N THR A 136 -12.83 11.05 -0.91
CA THR A 136 -13.56 9.76 -0.91
C THR A 136 -12.71 8.60 -0.42
N GLU A 137 -11.40 8.65 -0.67
CA GLU A 137 -10.43 7.66 -0.20
C GLU A 137 -9.06 8.31 0.02
N LEU A 138 -8.23 7.63 0.82
CA LEU A 138 -6.83 8.02 1.00
C LEU A 138 -5.92 6.92 0.45
N HIS A 139 -4.81 7.32 -0.16
CA HIS A 139 -3.68 6.46 -0.42
C HIS A 139 -2.54 6.82 0.53
N LEU A 140 -2.07 5.80 1.25
CA LEU A 140 -0.90 5.88 2.11
C LEU A 140 0.33 5.50 1.31
N HIS A 141 1.41 6.25 1.50
CA HIS A 141 2.71 6.01 0.89
C HIS A 141 3.79 6.04 1.97
N PHE A 142 4.82 5.22 1.83
CA PHE A 142 6.01 5.37 2.67
C PHE A 142 6.74 6.64 2.23
N ALA A 143 6.94 7.60 3.15
CA ALA A 143 7.34 8.96 2.79
C ALA A 143 8.67 9.03 2.03
N ALA A 144 9.70 8.30 2.50
CA ALA A 144 11.01 8.31 1.86
C ALA A 144 11.02 7.66 0.46
N PRO A 145 10.61 6.39 0.26
CA PRO A 145 10.64 5.77 -1.07
C PRO A 145 9.45 6.14 -1.97
N GLY A 146 8.43 6.83 -1.45
CA GLY A 146 7.23 7.25 -2.20
C GLY A 146 6.30 6.12 -2.65
N CYS A 147 6.66 4.86 -2.42
CA CYS A 147 5.86 3.72 -2.86
C CYS A 147 4.56 3.58 -2.05
N TYR A 148 3.50 3.20 -2.76
CA TYR A 148 2.18 2.94 -2.18
C TYR A 148 2.26 1.89 -1.06
N ALA A 149 1.56 2.12 0.04
CA ALA A 149 1.51 1.26 1.22
C ALA A 149 0.14 0.60 1.38
N ALA A 150 -0.94 1.38 1.42
CA ALA A 150 -2.31 0.88 1.55
C ALA A 150 -3.34 1.95 1.15
N ARG A 151 -4.59 1.52 0.96
CA ARG A 151 -5.74 2.39 0.70
C ARG A 151 -6.60 2.47 1.95
N VAL A 152 -7.20 3.62 2.20
CA VAL A 152 -8.07 3.86 3.35
C VAL A 152 -9.40 4.40 2.87
N THR A 153 -10.49 3.92 3.46
CA THR A 153 -11.84 4.47 3.27
C THR A 153 -12.45 4.83 4.62
N ARG A 154 -13.50 5.64 4.60
CA ARG A 154 -14.45 5.73 5.73
C ARG A 154 -15.10 4.36 5.95
N ASP A 155 -15.45 4.06 7.19
CA ASP A 155 -16.20 2.88 7.62
C ASP A 155 -17.37 3.30 8.52
#